data_AF-A0A392N0C2-F1
#
_entry.id   AF-A0A392N0C2-F1
#
_cell.length_a   1.000
_cell.length_b   1.000
_cell.length_c   1.000
_cell.angle_alpha   90.00
_cell.angle_beta   90.00
_cell.angle_gamma   90.00
#
_symmetry.space_group_name_H-M   'P 1'
#
loop_
_entity.id
_entity.type
_entity.pdbx_description
1 polymer ?
#
loop_
_entity_poly.entity_id
_entity_poly.type
_entity_poly.pdbx_seq_one_letter_code
_entity_poly.pdbx_strand_id
1 'polypeptide(L)'
;MKPRKLHSSVLSRALSRALSSSTTTTTSPQCGSAFPLKTVTVANFEPSLTELRHHVRSSDFVAIDLEMTGVTSSPWRDSFEFDRSDVRYLKVRDSASRFAVVQFGVCPFRWDHSIQSFVAYP
;
A
#
# COMPACT_ATOMS: atom_id res chain seq x y z
N MET A 1 26.01 37.89 -24.31
CA MET A 1 25.97 36.48 -23.85
C MET A 1 24.57 36.22 -23.29
N LYS A 2 23.77 35.35 -23.91
CA LYS A 2 22.38 35.05 -23.48
C LYS A 2 22.39 33.84 -22.52
N PRO A 3 21.63 33.85 -21.41
CA PRO A 3 21.56 32.70 -20.52
C PRO A 3 20.72 31.58 -21.17
N ARG A 4 21.23 30.35 -21.11
CA ARG A 4 20.50 29.15 -21.54
C ARG A 4 19.46 28.80 -20.48
N LYS A 5 18.20 28.68 -20.89
CA LYS A 5 17.11 28.17 -20.03
C LYS A 5 17.28 26.66 -19.85
N LEU A 6 17.44 26.21 -18.61
CA LEU A 6 17.33 24.80 -18.25
C LEU A 6 15.84 24.43 -18.23
N HIS A 7 15.46 23.52 -19.12
CA HIS A 7 14.12 22.92 -19.11
C HIS A 7 14.07 21.88 -17.99
N SER A 8 13.34 22.15 -16.91
CA SER A 8 12.99 21.12 -15.94
C SER A 8 11.88 20.26 -16.55
N SER A 9 12.18 19.00 -16.88
CA SER A 9 11.15 18.02 -17.21
C SER A 9 10.38 17.66 -15.94
N VAL A 10 9.24 18.29 -15.73
CA VAL A 10 8.30 17.89 -14.68
C VAL A 10 7.64 16.60 -15.13
N LEU A 11 8.15 15.46 -14.63
CA LEU A 11 7.49 14.16 -14.78
C LEU A 11 6.29 14.13 -13.83
N SER A 12 5.15 14.57 -14.33
CA SER A 12 3.86 14.45 -13.63
C SER A 12 3.46 12.97 -13.62
N ARG A 13 3.65 12.27 -12.49
CA ARG A 13 3.08 10.93 -12.27
C ARG A 13 1.59 11.09 -12.01
N ALA A 14 0.78 10.94 -13.06
CA ALA A 14 -0.66 10.80 -12.92
C ALA A 14 -0.96 9.42 -12.29
N LEU A 15 -1.32 9.41 -11.00
CA LEU A 15 -1.89 8.24 -10.33
C LEU A 15 -3.38 8.20 -10.66
N SER A 16 -3.75 7.37 -11.64
CA SER A 16 -5.14 7.07 -11.95
C SER A 16 -5.76 6.28 -10.78
N ARG A 17 -6.59 6.94 -9.96
CA ARG A 17 -7.46 6.25 -8.99
C ARG A 17 -8.57 5.54 -9.76
N ALA A 18 -8.47 4.23 -9.90
CA ALA A 18 -9.61 3.40 -10.32
C ALA A 18 -10.53 3.22 -9.10
N LEU A 19 -11.69 3.87 -9.12
CA LEU A 19 -12.78 3.62 -8.18
C LEU A 19 -13.48 2.32 -8.63
N SER A 20 -13.17 1.19 -8.01
CA SER A 20 -13.92 -0.04 -8.23
C SER A 20 -15.20 -0.02 -7.40
N SER A 21 -16.34 -0.03 -8.08
CA SER A 21 -17.68 -0.12 -7.48
C SER A 21 -17.92 -1.52 -6.94
N SER A 22 -18.36 -1.63 -5.69
CA SER A 22 -18.66 -2.89 -5.00
C SER A 22 -19.93 -3.54 -5.59
N THR A 23 -19.82 -4.76 -6.12
CA THR A 23 -20.97 -5.62 -6.44
C THR A 23 -21.24 -6.59 -5.30
N THR A 24 -22.49 -6.63 -4.84
CA THR A 24 -23.06 -7.59 -3.88
C THR A 24 -22.89 -9.03 -4.36
N THR A 25 -22.34 -9.88 -3.49
CA THR A 25 -22.19 -11.34 -3.71
C THR A 25 -23.52 -12.07 -3.52
N THR A 26 -24.08 -12.60 -4.60
CA THR A 26 -24.97 -13.77 -4.60
C THR A 26 -24.32 -14.88 -5.45
N THR A 27 -24.33 -16.09 -4.89
CA THR A 27 -23.69 -17.33 -5.35
C THR A 27 -24.15 -17.83 -6.74
N SER A 28 -23.20 -18.07 -7.66
CA SER A 28 -23.28 -19.00 -8.83
C SER A 28 -21.89 -19.13 -9.52
N PRO A 29 -21.54 -20.23 -10.22
CA PRO A 29 -20.16 -20.65 -10.40
C PRO A 29 -19.43 -20.08 -11.63
N GLN A 30 -18.16 -19.79 -11.38
CA GLN A 30 -16.99 -19.74 -12.28
C GLN A 30 -17.06 -18.94 -13.60
N CYS A 31 -16.47 -17.75 -13.55
CA CYS A 31 -15.65 -17.17 -14.60
C CYS A 31 -14.60 -16.27 -13.93
N GLY A 32 -13.31 -16.62 -14.07
CA GLY A 32 -12.15 -15.85 -13.62
C GLY A 32 -12.23 -15.28 -12.20
N SER A 33 -11.83 -16.05 -11.19
CA SER A 33 -11.77 -15.60 -9.78
C SER A 33 -10.97 -14.31 -9.68
N ALA A 34 -11.65 -13.16 -9.66
CA ALA A 34 -11.07 -11.93 -9.17
C ALA A 34 -10.47 -12.26 -7.81
N PHE A 35 -9.17 -12.02 -7.64
CA PHE A 35 -8.46 -12.35 -6.42
C PHE A 35 -9.25 -11.76 -5.23
N PRO A 36 -9.78 -12.58 -4.31
CA PRO A 36 -10.73 -12.11 -3.32
C PRO A 36 -10.00 -11.22 -2.31
N LEU A 37 -10.06 -9.91 -2.53
CA LEU A 37 -9.55 -8.88 -1.63
C LEU A 37 -10.59 -8.58 -0.56
N LYS A 38 -10.23 -8.68 0.73
CA LYS A 38 -11.14 -8.37 1.82
C LYS A 38 -11.11 -6.88 2.18
N THR A 39 -12.19 -6.15 1.87
CA THR A 39 -12.35 -4.77 2.35
C THR A 39 -12.79 -4.76 3.81
N VAL A 40 -11.93 -4.22 4.67
CA VAL A 40 -12.20 -4.05 6.11
C VAL A 40 -12.58 -2.61 6.41
N THR A 41 -13.68 -2.43 7.12
CA THR A 41 -14.21 -1.14 7.60
C THR A 41 -14.50 -1.25 9.10
N VAL A 42 -14.90 -0.14 9.72
CA VAL A 42 -15.30 -0.14 11.14
C VAL A 42 -16.40 -1.17 11.43
N ALA A 43 -17.34 -1.37 10.48
CA ALA A 43 -18.49 -2.26 10.67
C ALA A 43 -18.11 -3.76 10.75
N ASN A 44 -16.99 -4.18 10.16
CA ASN A 44 -16.55 -5.58 10.12
C ASN A 44 -15.14 -5.80 10.69
N PHE A 45 -14.61 -4.83 11.44
CA PHE A 45 -13.23 -4.84 11.90
C PHE A 45 -12.91 -6.04 12.81
N GLU A 46 -13.68 -6.25 13.88
CA GLU A 46 -13.41 -7.33 14.85
C GLU A 46 -13.41 -8.75 14.27
N PRO A 47 -14.44 -9.19 13.50
CA PRO A 47 -14.38 -10.51 12.89
C PRO A 47 -13.25 -10.62 11.87
N SER A 48 -12.97 -9.55 11.11
CA SER A 48 -11.87 -9.55 10.13
C SER A 48 -10.50 -9.62 10.79
N LEU A 49 -10.31 -8.94 11.92
CA LEU A 49 -9.08 -8.97 12.69
C LEU A 49 -8.83 -10.36 13.30
N THR A 50 -9.90 -11.04 13.73
CA THR A 50 -9.80 -12.42 14.24
C THR A 50 -9.32 -13.38 13.16
N GLU A 51 -9.87 -13.29 11.95
CA GLU A 51 -9.43 -14.06 10.79
C GLU A 51 -7.99 -13.71 10.37
N LEU A 52 -7.66 -12.41 10.29
CA LEU A 52 -6.32 -11.96 9.95
C LEU A 52 -5.26 -12.49 10.93
N ARG A 53 -5.55 -12.50 12.24
CA ARG A 53 -4.64 -13.07 13.25
C ARG A 53 -4.34 -14.55 12.99
N HIS A 54 -5.31 -15.31 12.49
CA HIS A 54 -5.09 -16.71 12.12
C HIS A 54 -4.16 -16.82 10.90
N HIS A 55 -4.41 -16.03 9.85
CA HIS A 55 -3.54 -16.01 8.66
C HIS A 55 -2.12 -15.55 8.96
N VAL A 56 -1.94 -14.50 9.78
CA VAL A 56 -0.61 -14.02 10.19
C VAL A 56 0.17 -15.07 10.99
N ARG A 57 -0.50 -15.85 11.85
CA ARG A 57 0.15 -16.92 12.62
C ARG A 57 0.58 -18.11 11.76
N SER A 58 -0.08 -18.32 10.61
CA SER A 58 0.17 -19.47 9.73
C SER A 58 0.97 -19.11 8.47
N SER A 59 1.23 -17.82 8.23
CA SER A 59 2.01 -17.34 7.10
C SER A 59 3.52 -17.47 7.31
N ASP A 60 4.26 -17.66 6.22
CA ASP A 60 5.72 -17.61 6.20
C ASP A 60 6.25 -16.17 6.20
N PHE A 61 5.52 -15.26 5.53
CA PHE A 61 5.81 -13.82 5.55
C PHE A 61 4.53 -13.01 5.33
N VAL A 62 4.60 -11.71 5.65
CA VAL A 62 3.50 -10.76 5.50
C VAL A 62 3.98 -9.56 4.72
N ALA A 63 3.27 -9.20 3.66
CA ALA A 63 3.45 -7.92 2.98
C ALA A 63 2.51 -6.87 3.57
N ILE A 64 2.99 -5.63 3.68
CA ILE A 64 2.21 -4.49 4.15
C ILE A 64 2.39 -3.30 3.20
N ASP A 65 1.36 -2.48 3.09
CA ASP A 65 1.40 -1.21 2.35
C ASP A 65 0.44 -0.18 2.97
N LEU A 66 0.76 1.10 2.83
CA LEU A 66 0.01 2.19 3.46
C LEU A 66 -0.46 3.20 2.42
N GLU A 67 -1.74 3.58 2.50
CA GLU A 67 -2.22 4.79 1.86
C GLU A 67 -2.32 5.91 2.90
N MET A 68 -1.77 7.08 2.56
CA MET A 68 -1.61 8.20 3.48
C MET A 68 -2.24 9.48 2.91
N THR A 69 -2.61 10.42 3.76
CA THR A 69 -3.16 11.71 3.32
C THR A 69 -2.15 12.61 2.61
N GLY A 70 -0.86 12.27 2.66
CA GLY A 70 0.22 12.95 1.96
C GLY A 70 1.54 12.20 2.06
N VAL A 71 2.56 12.68 1.33
CA VAL A 71 3.87 12.02 1.21
C VAL A 71 5.01 12.93 1.69
N THR A 72 5.13 14.14 1.12
CA THR A 72 6.15 15.13 1.52
C THR A 72 5.50 16.34 2.18
N SER A 73 5.92 16.70 3.40
CA SER A 73 5.40 17.84 4.14
C SER A 73 5.72 19.21 3.52
N SER A 74 6.84 19.33 2.82
CA SER A 74 7.29 20.55 2.14
C SER A 74 8.31 20.25 1.04
N PRO A 75 8.37 21.00 -0.08
CA PRO A 75 9.30 20.70 -1.19
C PRO A 75 10.78 20.66 -0.80
N TRP A 76 11.21 21.50 0.15
CA TRP A 76 12.61 21.52 0.63
C TRP A 76 12.95 20.35 1.59
N ARG A 77 11.97 19.53 1.94
CA ARG A 77 12.14 18.32 2.76
C ARG A 77 12.19 17.05 1.93
N ASP A 78 12.21 17.14 0.59
CA ASP A 78 12.42 15.97 -0.25
C ASP A 78 13.77 15.30 0.05
N SER A 79 13.78 13.98 -0.07
CA SER A 79 14.99 13.18 0.09
C SER A 79 15.83 13.26 -1.19
N PHE A 80 17.12 13.53 -1.03
CA PHE A 80 18.08 13.58 -2.13
C PHE A 80 19.04 12.38 -2.03
N GLU A 81 19.61 11.97 -3.16
CA GLU A 81 20.54 10.82 -3.23
C GLU A 81 21.79 11.00 -2.35
N PHE A 82 22.19 12.26 -2.12
CA PHE A 82 23.34 12.62 -1.30
C PHE A 82 23.01 12.83 0.18
N ASP A 83 21.74 12.68 0.58
CA ASP A 83 21.39 12.76 1.99
C ASP A 83 22.06 11.62 2.76
N ARG A 84 22.70 11.95 3.87
CA ARG A 84 23.05 10.94 4.87
C ARG A 84 21.78 10.27 5.40
N SER A 85 21.89 9.01 5.81
CA SER A 85 20.75 8.23 6.31
C SER A 85 20.01 8.88 7.49
N ASP A 86 20.73 9.55 8.38
CA ASP A 86 20.15 10.28 9.51
C ASP A 86 19.34 11.50 9.07
N VAL A 87 19.85 12.28 8.11
CA VAL A 87 19.13 13.41 7.51
C VAL A 87 17.86 12.94 6.81
N ARG A 88 17.96 11.87 6.01
CA ARG A 88 16.81 11.25 5.33
C ARG A 88 15.76 10.76 6.32
N TYR A 89 16.17 10.11 7.41
CA TYR A 89 15.25 9.72 8.49
C TYR A 89 14.51 10.92 9.07
N LEU A 90 15.21 12.01 9.40
CA LEU A 90 14.59 13.21 9.98
C LEU A 90 13.59 13.88 9.01
N LYS A 91 13.88 13.86 7.70
CA LYS A 91 12.96 14.35 6.66
C LYS A 91 11.69 13.50 6.55
N VAL A 92 11.83 12.18 6.47
CA VAL A 92 10.69 11.26 6.38
C VAL A 92 9.86 11.29 7.66
N ARG A 93 10.51 11.34 8.83
CA ARG A 93 9.83 11.41 10.13
C ARG A 93 8.93 12.65 10.24
N ASP A 94 9.38 13.80 9.75
CA ASP A 94 8.55 15.02 9.77
C ASP A 94 7.27 14.84 8.95
N SER A 95 7.36 14.23 7.76
CA SER A 95 6.18 13.95 6.93
C SER A 95 5.27 12.90 7.56
N ALA A 96 5.84 11.78 8.04
CA ALA A 96 5.11 10.71 8.71
C ALA A 96 4.38 11.17 9.99
N SER A 97 4.83 12.25 10.64
CA SER A 97 4.18 12.80 11.83
C SER A 97 3.02 13.76 11.50
N ARG A 98 2.86 14.16 10.23
CA ARG A 98 1.86 15.16 9.79
C ARG A 98 0.73 14.55 8.98
N PHE A 99 0.97 13.42 8.32
CA PHE A 99 -0.04 12.75 7.50
C PHE A 99 -0.61 11.54 8.22
N ALA A 100 -1.91 11.33 8.06
CA ALA A 100 -2.61 10.19 8.63
C ALA A 100 -2.57 9.02 7.65
N VAL A 101 -2.46 7.80 8.18
CA VAL A 101 -2.72 6.57 7.43
C VAL A 101 -4.24 6.42 7.29
N VAL A 102 -4.72 6.29 6.06
CA VAL A 102 -6.16 6.12 5.75
C VAL A 102 -6.51 4.68 5.37
N GLN A 103 -5.52 3.91 4.88
CA GLN A 103 -5.66 2.50 4.58
C GLN A 103 -4.38 1.77 4.97
N PHE A 104 -4.54 0.60 5.57
CA PHE A 104 -3.46 -0.30 5.96
C PHE A 104 -3.69 -1.64 5.25
N GLY A 105 -2.96 -1.87 4.14
CA GLY A 105 -2.99 -3.12 3.39
C GLY A 105 -2.14 -4.19 4.07
N VAL A 106 -2.66 -5.41 4.19
CA VAL A 106 -1.96 -6.54 4.79
C VAL A 106 -2.21 -7.78 3.94
N CYS A 107 -1.16 -8.50 3.59
CA CYS A 107 -1.29 -9.76 2.85
C CYS A 107 -0.32 -10.80 3.44
N PRO A 108 -0.81 -11.73 4.27
CA PRO A 108 -0.07 -12.90 4.68
C PRO A 108 0.08 -13.89 3.51
N PHE A 109 1.28 -14.44 3.36
CA PHE A 109 1.61 -15.45 2.36
C PHE A 109 2.05 -16.74 3.04
N ARG A 110 1.50 -17.87 2.58
CA ARG A 110 1.86 -19.20 3.06
C ARG A 110 2.23 -20.09 1.89
N TRP A 111 3.38 -20.76 1.96
CA TRP A 111 3.81 -21.74 1.00
C TRP A 111 2.92 -22.99 1.09
N ASP A 112 2.35 -23.39 -0.03
CA ASP A 112 1.59 -24.63 -0.14
C ASP A 112 2.40 -25.66 -0.92
N HIS A 113 2.87 -26.68 -0.22
CA HIS A 113 3.67 -27.77 -0.80
C HIS A 113 2.89 -28.63 -1.81
N SER A 114 1.56 -28.66 -1.74
CA SER A 114 0.76 -29.49 -2.67
C SER A 114 0.74 -28.89 -4.08
N ILE A 115 0.66 -27.55 -4.16
CA ILE A 115 0.63 -26.80 -5.41
C ILE A 115 1.98 -26.13 -5.74
N GLN A 116 2.98 -26.29 -4.88
CA GLN A 116 4.33 -25.71 -5.01
C GLN A 116 4.30 -24.20 -5.30
N SER A 117 3.45 -23.47 -4.57
CA SER A 117 3.26 -22.03 -4.76
C SER A 117 2.84 -21.35 -3.45
N PHE A 118 2.98 -20.03 -3.40
CA PHE A 118 2.44 -19.23 -2.29
C PHE A 118 0.94 -18.98 -2.46
N VAL A 119 0.19 -19.23 -1.40
CA VAL A 119 -1.20 -18.80 -1.24
C VAL A 119 -1.19 -17.49 -0.47
N ALA A 120 -1.86 -16.46 -1.02
CA ALA A 120 -1.98 -15.16 -0.38
C ALA A 120 -3.38 -14.95 0.21
N TYR A 121 -3.44 -14.19 1.29
CA TYR A 121 -4.67 -13.87 2.02
C TYR A 121 -4.83 -12.34 2.18
N PRO A 122 -5.10 -11.60 1.10
CA PRO A 122 -5.12 -10.13 1.09
C PRO A 122 -6.38 -9.49 1.72
#